data_AF-A0A2T2RXC6-F1
#
_entry.id   AF-A0A2T2RXC6-F1
#
_cell.length_a   1.000
_cell.length_b   1.000
_cell.length_c   1.000
_cell.angle_alpha   90.00
_cell.angle_beta   90.00
_cell.angle_gamma   90.00
#
_symmetry.space_group_name_H-M   'P 1'
#
loop_
_entity.id
_entity.type
_entity.pdbx_description
1 polymer ?
#
loop_
_entity_poly.entity_id
_entity_poly.type
_entity_poly.pdbx_seq_one_letter_code
_entity_poly.pdbx_strand_id
1 'polypeptide(L)'
;DLEAEGNSETPLETLNYIHTHKTGTLLETCVVSGAILAGAADQDLQRLSKYAQNIGLAFQIVDDILDITASQEELGKTAGKDVQAKKSTYPSILGLEESKTQAKQRIEAAVALVDVYGEKAEPLRAIAKLILTRKN
;
A
#
# COMPACT_ATOMS: atom_id res chain seq x y z
N ASP A 1 -3.53 -13.31 13.28
CA ASP A 1 -2.26 -13.47 12.54
C ASP A 1 -1.95 -14.93 12.15
N LEU A 2 -2.83 -15.92 12.41
CA LEU A 2 -2.60 -17.33 11.99
C LEU A 2 -3.80 -17.99 11.26
N GLU A 3 -4.95 -17.32 11.13
CA GLU A 3 -6.17 -17.96 10.60
C GLU A 3 -6.45 -17.70 9.11
N ALA A 4 -5.69 -16.80 8.47
CA ALA A 4 -5.92 -16.45 7.06
C ALA A 4 -5.04 -17.23 6.08
N GLU A 5 -4.06 -18.00 6.55
CA GLU A 5 -3.24 -18.86 5.69
C GLU A 5 -4.01 -20.14 5.34
N GLY A 6 -4.95 -20.04 4.39
CA GLY A 6 -5.62 -21.24 3.87
C GLY A 6 -6.94 -21.05 3.13
N ASN A 7 -7.59 -19.89 3.19
CA ASN A 7 -8.91 -19.69 2.58
C ASN A 7 -8.83 -18.96 1.23
N SER A 8 -9.07 -19.71 0.16
CA SER A 8 -9.13 -19.29 -1.25
C SER A 8 -10.30 -18.36 -1.62
N GLU A 9 -11.04 -17.85 -0.63
CA GLU A 9 -12.17 -16.93 -0.80
C GLU A 9 -12.06 -15.76 0.20
N THR A 10 -10.90 -15.11 0.30
CA THR A 10 -10.80 -13.90 1.13
C THR A 10 -11.42 -12.74 0.36
N PRO A 11 -12.55 -12.14 0.80
CA PRO A 11 -13.13 -10.98 0.14
C PRO A 11 -12.12 -9.83 0.11
N LEU A 12 -12.13 -9.01 -0.95
CA LEU A 12 -11.24 -7.84 -1.07
C LEU A 12 -11.32 -6.92 0.16
N GLU A 13 -12.49 -6.82 0.79
CA GLU A 13 -12.70 -6.08 2.04
C GLU A 13 -11.90 -6.67 3.21
N THR A 14 -11.84 -8.00 3.34
CA THR A 14 -11.05 -8.69 4.36
C THR A 14 -9.55 -8.55 4.09
N LEU A 15 -9.14 -8.57 2.82
CA LEU A 15 -7.77 -8.31 2.41
C LEU A 15 -7.36 -6.86 2.79
N ASN A 16 -8.20 -5.89 2.43
CA ASN A 16 -8.04 -4.49 2.83
C ASN A 16 -7.94 -4.34 4.35
N TYR A 17 -8.79 -5.03 5.10
CA TYR A 17 -8.79 -4.99 6.56
C TYR A 17 -7.46 -5.50 7.15
N ILE A 18 -6.99 -6.66 6.71
CA ILE A 18 -5.73 -7.25 7.21
C ILE A 18 -4.54 -6.31 6.92
N HIS A 19 -4.43 -5.79 5.71
CA HIS A 19 -3.31 -4.93 5.33
C HIS A 19 -3.36 -3.53 5.93
N THR A 20 -4.57 -2.98 6.12
CA THR A 20 -4.75 -1.72 6.85
C THR A 20 -4.15 -1.85 8.25
N HIS A 21 -4.37 -2.99 8.91
CA HIS A 21 -3.92 -3.19 10.29
C HIS A 21 -2.44 -3.61 10.44
N LYS A 22 -1.79 -4.17 9.40
CA LYS A 22 -0.40 -4.66 9.48
C LYS A 22 0.65 -3.64 9.04
N THR A 23 0.48 -3.04 7.86
CA THR A 23 1.48 -2.12 7.26
C THR A 23 0.99 -0.68 7.26
N GLY A 24 -0.31 -0.47 7.01
CA GLY A 24 -0.93 0.86 7.00
C GLY A 24 -0.83 1.58 8.36
N THR A 25 -1.07 0.85 9.46
CA THR A 25 -1.02 1.40 10.82
C THR A 25 0.32 2.04 11.19
N LEU A 26 1.45 1.44 10.78
CA LEU A 26 2.77 1.97 11.14
C LEU A 26 3.06 3.27 10.38
N LEU A 27 2.77 3.31 9.08
CA LEU A 27 2.93 4.53 8.28
C LEU A 27 2.02 5.65 8.78
N GLU A 28 0.76 5.32 9.12
CA GLU A 28 -0.16 6.25 9.78
C GLU A 28 0.40 6.77 11.09
N THR A 29 0.92 5.89 11.94
CA THR A 29 1.51 6.27 13.22
C THR A 29 2.69 7.23 13.03
N CYS A 30 3.61 6.96 12.08
CA CYS A 30 4.75 7.83 11.81
C CYS A 30 4.31 9.23 11.35
N VAL A 31 3.37 9.30 10.41
CA VAL A 31 2.88 10.58 9.87
C VAL A 31 2.12 11.37 10.94
N VAL A 32 1.18 10.72 11.64
CA VAL A 32 0.34 11.38 12.64
C VAL A 32 1.16 11.80 13.86
N SER A 33 2.13 10.99 14.30
CA SER A 33 3.02 11.36 15.41
C SER A 33 3.82 12.63 15.10
N GLY A 34 4.36 12.75 13.88
CA GLY A 34 5.06 13.98 13.47
C GLY A 34 4.15 15.21 13.47
N ALA A 35 2.90 15.05 13.03
CA ALA A 35 1.91 16.12 13.04
C ALA A 35 1.50 16.54 14.46
N ILE A 36 1.32 15.58 15.37
CA ILE A 36 1.03 15.85 16.79
C ILE A 36 2.19 16.61 17.43
N LEU A 37 3.44 16.17 17.22
CA LEU A 37 4.63 16.83 17.76
C LEU A 37 4.80 18.26 17.23
N ALA A 38 4.33 18.53 16.01
CA ALA A 38 4.32 19.85 15.41
C ALA A 38 3.15 20.75 15.88
N GLY A 39 2.24 20.24 16.72
CA GLY A 39 1.07 20.97 17.18
C GLY A 39 0.03 21.21 16.09
N ALA A 40 -0.11 20.30 15.13
CA ALA A 40 -1.08 20.40 14.05
C ALA A 40 -2.53 20.45 14.58
N ALA A 41 -3.40 21.19 13.90
CA ALA A 41 -4.82 21.23 14.22
C ALA A 41 -5.51 19.90 13.88
N ASP A 42 -6.64 19.61 14.51
CA ASP A 42 -7.40 18.36 14.30
C ASP A 42 -7.74 18.09 12.83
N GLN A 43 -8.04 19.14 12.06
CA GLN A 43 -8.30 19.02 10.63
C GLN A 43 -7.09 18.51 9.85
N ASP A 44 -5.89 18.97 10.21
CA ASP A 44 -4.63 18.54 9.61
C ASP A 44 -4.26 17.12 10.05
N LEU A 45 -4.49 16.78 11.32
CA LEU A 45 -4.32 15.41 11.82
C LEU A 45 -5.17 14.41 11.03
N GLN A 46 -6.45 14.70 10.83
CA GLN A 46 -7.35 13.83 10.06
C GLN A 46 -6.93 13.74 8.59
N ARG A 47 -6.47 14.85 8.00
CA ARG A 47 -6.01 14.88 6.61
C ARG A 47 -4.73 14.06 6.43
N LEU A 48 -3.79 14.18 7.35
CA LEU A 48 -2.52 13.47 7.35
C LEU A 48 -2.70 11.98 7.68
N SER A 49 -3.65 11.62 8.54
CA SER A 49 -4.10 10.23 8.76
C SER A 49 -4.63 9.61 7.46
N LYS A 50 -5.56 10.27 6.76
CA LYS A 50 -6.07 9.79 5.47
C LYS A 50 -5.00 9.70 4.39
N TYR A 51 -4.06 10.66 4.37
CA TYR A 51 -2.90 10.60 3.48
C TYR A 51 -2.09 9.33 3.76
N ALA A 52 -1.79 9.07 5.04
CA ALA A 52 -1.00 7.92 5.45
C ALA A 52 -1.68 6.57 5.14
N GLN A 53 -3.00 6.49 5.32
CA GLN A 53 -3.79 5.30 4.97
C GLN A 53 -3.72 5.00 3.47
N ASN A 54 -3.81 6.03 2.62
CA ASN A 54 -3.72 5.85 1.17
C ASN A 54 -2.33 5.39 0.74
N ILE A 55 -1.26 6.00 1.25
CA ILE A 55 0.10 5.57 0.91
C ILE A 55 0.41 4.18 1.47
N GLY A 56 -0.12 3.82 2.64
CA GLY A 56 0.07 2.49 3.23
C GLY A 56 -0.60 1.39 2.42
N LEU A 57 -1.81 1.65 1.91
CA LEU A 57 -2.48 0.72 1.02
C LEU A 57 -1.74 0.60 -0.32
N ALA A 58 -1.32 1.72 -0.91
CA ALA A 58 -0.51 1.73 -2.13
C ALA A 58 0.78 0.93 -1.96
N PHE A 59 1.45 1.09 -0.81
CA PHE A 59 2.69 0.38 -0.49
C PHE A 59 2.48 -1.14 -0.53
N GLN A 60 1.41 -1.63 0.09
CA GLN A 60 1.08 -3.06 0.09
C GLN A 60 0.77 -3.57 -1.32
N ILE A 61 0.00 -2.83 -2.10
CA ILE A 61 -0.33 -3.24 -3.47
C ILE A 61 0.95 -3.36 -4.31
N VAL A 62 1.87 -2.39 -4.17
CA VAL A 62 3.16 -2.45 -4.85
C VAL A 62 4.02 -3.60 -4.33
N ASP A 63 3.98 -3.89 -3.03
CA ASP A 63 4.69 -5.03 -2.42
C ASP A 63 4.25 -6.35 -3.04
N ASP A 64 2.94 -6.57 -3.08
CA ASP A 64 2.33 -7.75 -3.69
C ASP A 64 2.68 -7.89 -5.19
N ILE A 65 2.79 -6.76 -5.90
CA ILE A 65 3.23 -6.71 -7.31
C ILE A 65 4.71 -7.10 -7.43
N LEU A 66 5.57 -6.59 -6.56
CA LEU A 66 7.00 -6.91 -6.56
C LEU A 66 7.22 -8.39 -6.22
N ASP A 67 6.53 -8.91 -5.22
CA ASP A 67 6.60 -10.32 -4.81
C ASP A 67 6.22 -11.26 -5.96
N ILE A 68 5.12 -10.99 -6.68
CA ILE A 68 4.69 -11.86 -7.78
C ILE A 68 5.59 -11.75 -9.01
N THR A 69 6.10 -10.56 -9.33
CA THR A 69 6.97 -10.35 -10.50
C THR A 69 8.38 -10.89 -10.27
N ALA A 70 8.94 -10.70 -9.08
CA ALA A 70 10.21 -11.31 -8.69
C ALA A 70 10.11 -12.84 -8.67
N SER A 71 9.04 -13.38 -8.09
CA SER A 71 8.77 -14.82 -8.12
C SER A 71 8.69 -15.34 -9.55
N GLN A 72 8.03 -14.65 -10.47
CA GLN A 72 7.97 -15.06 -11.88
C GLN A 72 9.33 -15.09 -12.58
N GLU A 73 10.21 -14.11 -12.31
CA GLU A 73 11.57 -14.11 -12.84
C GLU A 73 12.44 -15.24 -12.25
N GLU A 74 12.29 -15.53 -10.95
CA GLU A 74 12.98 -16.63 -10.27
C GLU A 74 12.45 -18.01 -10.70
N LEU A 75 11.14 -18.16 -10.85
CA LEU A 75 10.48 -19.38 -11.33
C LEU A 75 10.73 -19.62 -12.82
N GLY A 76 10.88 -18.55 -13.62
CA GLY A 76 11.34 -18.64 -15.01
C GLY A 76 12.76 -19.21 -15.14
N LYS A 77 13.58 -19.13 -14.08
CA LYS A 77 14.90 -19.79 -13.99
C LYS A 77 14.83 -21.20 -13.40
N THR A 78 13.75 -21.56 -12.68
CA THR A 78 13.67 -22.83 -11.91
C THR A 78 12.61 -23.82 -12.43
N ALA A 79 11.78 -23.41 -13.39
CA ALA A 79 10.76 -24.20 -14.09
C ALA A 79 9.85 -25.08 -13.20
N GLY A 80 8.60 -24.61 -13.06
CA GLY A 80 7.40 -25.44 -13.17
C GLY A 80 7.23 -26.58 -12.16
N LYS A 81 6.45 -26.32 -11.10
CA LYS A 81 5.23 -27.13 -10.84
C LYS A 81 4.36 -26.70 -9.67
N ASP A 82 4.79 -25.86 -8.73
CA ASP A 82 3.97 -25.63 -7.52
C ASP A 82 3.96 -24.18 -7.03
N VAL A 83 3.28 -23.27 -7.73
CA VAL A 83 3.10 -21.89 -7.22
C VAL A 83 1.64 -21.45 -7.30
N GLN A 84 0.76 -22.26 -6.73
CA GLN A 84 -0.38 -21.72 -6.00
C GLN A 84 0.07 -21.51 -4.55
N ALA A 85 0.91 -20.50 -4.32
CA ALA A 85 1.04 -19.98 -2.96
C ALA A 85 -0.34 -19.41 -2.60
N LYS A 86 -1.00 -20.03 -1.62
CA LYS A 86 -2.34 -19.74 -1.09
C LYS A 86 -2.45 -18.37 -0.39
N LYS A 87 -1.70 -17.36 -0.82
CA LYS A 87 -1.80 -16.00 -0.33
C LYS A 87 -2.70 -15.21 -1.27
N SER A 88 -3.84 -14.79 -0.76
CA SER A 88 -4.67 -13.76 -1.39
C SER A 88 -3.83 -12.48 -1.48
N THR A 89 -3.33 -12.17 -2.67
CA THR A 89 -2.62 -10.90 -2.95
C THR A 89 -3.44 -10.06 -3.93
N TYR A 90 -3.18 -8.77 -4.00
CA TYR A 90 -3.84 -7.88 -4.94
C TYR A 90 -3.78 -8.38 -6.40
N PRO A 91 -2.60 -8.74 -6.95
CA PRO A 91 -2.51 -9.28 -8.30
C PRO A 91 -3.25 -10.60 -8.49
N SER A 92 -3.35 -11.46 -7.45
CA SER A 92 -4.09 -12.73 -7.56
C SER A 92 -5.60 -12.55 -7.66
N ILE A 93 -6.14 -11.46 -7.10
CA ILE A 93 -7.59 -11.20 -7.05
C ILE A 93 -8.03 -10.28 -8.20
N LEU A 94 -7.29 -9.20 -8.45
CA LEU A 94 -7.66 -8.15 -9.41
C LEU A 94 -6.93 -8.29 -10.76
N GLY A 95 -5.84 -9.06 -10.79
CA GLY A 95 -4.89 -9.03 -11.90
C GLY A 95 -3.85 -7.91 -11.76
N LEU A 96 -2.74 -8.06 -12.48
CA LEU A 96 -1.57 -7.19 -12.37
C LEU A 96 -1.87 -5.73 -12.77
N GLU A 97 -2.54 -5.53 -13.90
CA GLU A 97 -2.80 -4.18 -14.44
C GLU A 97 -3.80 -3.40 -13.60
N GLU A 98 -4.84 -4.06 -13.09
CA GLU A 98 -5.79 -3.43 -12.17
C GLU A 98 -5.12 -3.11 -10.84
N SER A 99 -4.25 -3.99 -10.32
CA SER A 99 -3.48 -3.72 -9.10
C SER A 99 -2.59 -2.48 -9.25
N LYS A 100 -1.89 -2.33 -10.38
CA LYS A 100 -1.11 -1.11 -10.68
C LYS A 100 -1.99 0.14 -10.73
N THR A 101 -3.18 0.02 -11.32
CA THR A 101 -4.16 1.12 -11.41
C THR A 101 -4.64 1.54 -10.02
N GLN A 102 -4.99 0.58 -9.16
CA GLN A 102 -5.39 0.83 -7.78
C GLN A 102 -4.27 1.53 -6.99
N ALA A 103 -3.03 1.04 -7.07
CA ALA A 103 -1.90 1.69 -6.40
C ALA A 103 -1.76 3.16 -6.84
N LYS A 104 -1.85 3.43 -8.15
CA LYS A 104 -1.78 4.79 -8.70
C LYS A 104 -2.91 5.67 -8.17
N GLN A 105 -4.15 5.19 -8.18
CA GLN A 105 -5.31 5.94 -7.67
C GLN A 105 -5.16 6.31 -6.19
N ARG A 106 -4.61 5.40 -5.36
CA ARG A 106 -4.33 5.68 -3.95
C ARG A 106 -3.29 6.77 -3.78
N ILE A 107 -2.23 6.76 -4.58
CA ILE A 107 -1.22 7.83 -4.54
C ILE A 107 -1.78 9.17 -5.03
N GLU A 108 -2.60 9.19 -6.07
CA GLU A 108 -3.29 10.40 -6.53
C GLU A 108 -4.19 10.97 -5.43
N ALA A 109 -4.96 10.12 -4.75
CA ALA A 109 -5.80 10.52 -3.63
C ALA A 109 -4.97 11.03 -2.42
N ALA A 110 -3.83 10.40 -2.13
CA ALA A 110 -2.92 10.86 -1.08
C ALA A 110 -2.36 12.25 -1.41
N VAL A 111 -1.85 12.46 -2.63
CA VAL A 111 -1.30 13.76 -3.05
C VAL A 111 -2.35 14.86 -2.96
N ALA A 112 -3.58 14.60 -3.42
CA ALA A 112 -4.68 15.56 -3.34
C ALA A 112 -5.00 15.98 -1.89
N LEU A 113 -4.82 15.09 -0.91
CA LEU A 113 -5.04 15.41 0.49
C LEU A 113 -4.02 16.42 1.03
N VAL A 114 -2.78 16.42 0.53
CA VAL A 114 -1.70 17.30 1.03
C VAL A 114 -1.49 18.57 0.19
N ASP A 115 -2.19 18.71 -0.95
CA ASP A 115 -2.08 19.87 -1.84
C ASP A 115 -2.33 21.22 -1.15
N VAL A 116 -3.17 21.23 -0.10
CA VAL A 116 -3.47 22.42 0.70
C VAL A 116 -2.22 23.05 1.34
N TYR A 117 -1.15 22.28 1.56
CA TYR A 117 0.09 22.78 2.13
C TYR A 117 1.05 23.38 1.09
N GLY A 118 0.67 23.40 -0.20
CA GLY A 118 1.47 23.97 -1.28
C GLY A 118 2.84 23.32 -1.40
N GLU A 119 3.89 24.13 -1.54
CA GLU A 119 5.29 23.66 -1.66
C GLU A 119 5.78 22.92 -0.41
N LYS A 120 5.19 23.17 0.77
CA LYS A 120 5.58 22.46 2.00
C LYS A 120 5.21 20.97 1.95
N ALA A 121 4.27 20.57 1.09
CA ALA A 121 3.92 19.17 0.89
C ALA A 121 4.87 18.41 -0.04
N GLU A 122 5.84 19.06 -0.69
CA GLU A 122 6.72 18.36 -1.65
C GLU A 122 7.41 17.12 -1.09
N PRO A 123 7.94 17.09 0.15
CA PRO A 123 8.48 15.87 0.73
C PRO A 123 7.46 14.73 0.81
N LEU A 124 6.21 15.03 1.18
CA LEU A 124 5.13 14.03 1.24
C LEU A 124 4.77 13.54 -0.18
N ARG A 125 4.63 14.45 -1.14
CA ARG A 125 4.37 14.06 -2.54
C ARG A 125 5.49 13.20 -3.11
N ALA A 126 6.74 13.51 -2.78
CA ALA A 126 7.90 12.73 -3.20
C ALA A 126 7.87 11.30 -2.62
N ILE A 127 7.57 11.15 -1.32
CA ILE A 127 7.41 9.84 -0.68
C ILE A 127 6.27 9.05 -1.34
N ALA A 128 5.11 9.67 -1.55
CA ALA A 128 3.96 9.02 -2.19
C ALA A 128 4.30 8.52 -3.61
N LYS A 129 5.01 9.33 -4.41
CA LYS A 129 5.48 8.93 -5.75
C LYS A 129 6.54 7.85 -5.71
N LEU A 130 7.46 7.89 -4.74
CA LEU A 130 8.52 6.90 -4.56
C LEU A 130 7.93 5.49 -4.44
N ILE A 131 6.81 5.34 -3.71
CA ILE A 131 6.12 4.07 -3.52
C ILE A 131 5.78 3.39 -4.85
N LEU A 132 5.33 4.14 -5.87
CA LEU A 132 4.99 3.54 -7.18
C LEU A 132 6.22 3.12 -7.99
N THR A 133 7.36 3.75 -7.73
CA THR A 133 8.58 3.59 -8.54
C THR A 133 9.63 2.68 -7.90
N ARG A 134 9.39 2.22 -6.67
CA ARG A 134 10.32 1.37 -5.94
C ARG A 134 10.50 0.04 -6.67
N LYS A 135 11.72 -0.50 -6.59
CA LYS A 135 12.11 -1.76 -7.23
C LYS A 135 12.39 -2.87 -6.20
N ASN A 136 12.28 -2.54 -4.91
CA ASN A 136 12.47 -3.39 -3.74
C ASN A 136 11.71 -2.82 -2.54
#